data_AF-X1NXU7-F1
#
_entry.id   AF-X1NXU7-F1
#
_cell.length_a   1.000
_cell.length_b   1.000
_cell.length_c   1.000
_cell.angle_alpha   90.00
_cell.angle_beta   90.00
_cell.angle_gamma   90.00
#
_symmetry.space_group_name_H-M   'P 1'
#
loop_
_entity.id
_entity.type
_entity.pdbx_description
1 polymer ?
#
loop_
_entity_poly.entity_id
_entity_poly.type
_entity_poly.pdbx_seq_one_letter_code
_entity_poly.pdbx_strand_id
1 'polypeptide(L)'
;AALLFTRTEGFLPAPETAHATKAVIDEAKDAKPGKVIVFNHSGHGFFDLGAYQAYFEGKLKDYEYPQEKIEEALKLLPEVKEA
;
A
#
# COMPACT_ATOMS: atom_id res chain seq x y z
N ALA A 1 9.29 0.06 -1.84
CA ALA A 1 9.27 1.52 -2.11
C ALA A 1 9.44 2.34 -0.83
N ALA A 2 8.73 2.01 0.27
CA ALA A 2 8.83 2.70 1.56
C ALA A 2 10.28 3.09 1.96
N LEU A 3 11.18 2.11 2.00
CA LEU A 3 12.57 2.34 2.44
C LEU A 3 13.35 3.31 1.57
N LEU A 4 13.11 3.30 0.25
CA LEU A 4 13.76 4.25 -0.65
C LEU A 4 13.27 5.66 -0.31
N PHE A 5 11.95 5.85 -0.25
CA PHE A 5 11.33 7.13 0.08
C PHE A 5 11.77 7.66 1.45
N THR A 6 11.83 6.80 2.47
CA THR A 6 12.31 7.20 3.81
C THR A 6 13.77 7.63 3.80
N ARG A 7 14.62 6.95 3.02
CA ARG A 7 16.05 7.30 2.92
C ARG A 7 16.30 8.56 2.10
N THR A 8 15.45 8.87 1.11
CA THR A 8 15.61 10.05 0.25
C THR A 8 14.88 11.27 0.78
N GLU A 9 13.66 11.11 1.30
CA GLU A 9 12.79 12.21 1.75
C GLU A 9 12.75 12.38 3.28
N GLY A 10 13.23 11.40 4.06
CA GLY A 10 13.22 11.46 5.52
C GLY A 10 11.88 11.11 6.19
N PHE A 11 10.85 10.74 5.43
CA PHE A 11 9.54 10.36 5.95
C PHE A 11 9.27 8.86 5.80
N LEU A 12 8.81 8.23 6.88
CA LEU A 12 8.35 6.84 6.85
C LEU A 12 6.86 6.80 6.46
N PRO A 13 6.49 6.31 5.25
CA PRO A 13 5.09 6.16 4.87
C PRO A 13 4.43 5.00 5.63
N ALA A 14 3.11 5.03 5.77
CA ALA A 14 2.35 3.83 6.15
C ALA A 14 2.53 2.73 5.08
N PRO A 15 2.40 1.43 5.44
CA PRO A 15 2.48 0.33 4.47
C PRO A 15 1.53 0.50 3.27
N GLU A 16 0.32 0.99 3.49
CA GLU A 16 -0.67 1.29 2.44
C GLU A 16 -0.17 2.42 1.54
N THR A 17 0.30 3.53 2.13
CA THR A 17 0.88 4.66 1.40
C THR A 17 2.06 4.24 0.53
N ALA A 18 2.87 3.27 0.99
CA ALA A 18 4.02 2.77 0.25
C ALA A 18 3.66 2.13 -1.11
N HIS A 19 2.41 1.66 -1.28
CA HIS A 19 1.92 1.17 -2.58
C HIS A 19 1.77 2.30 -3.58
N ALA A 20 1.18 3.43 -3.17
CA ALA A 20 1.10 4.63 -3.99
C ALA A 20 2.50 5.17 -4.32
N THR A 21 3.39 5.23 -3.32
CA THR A 21 4.79 5.63 -3.52
C THR A 21 5.50 4.71 -4.51
N LYS A 22 5.25 3.39 -4.50
CA LYS A 22 5.82 2.45 -5.48
C LYS A 22 5.38 2.80 -6.90
N ALA A 23 4.09 3.01 -7.12
CA ALA A 23 3.56 3.38 -8.43
C ALA A 23 4.17 4.70 -8.94
N VAL A 24 4.30 5.70 -8.05
CA VAL A 24 4.89 7.01 -8.39
C VAL A 24 6.36 6.90 -8.75
N ILE A 25 7.14 6.10 -8.01
CA ILE A 25 8.55 5.87 -8.31
C ILE A 25 8.70 5.20 -9.68
N ASP A 26 7.85 4.24 -10.01
CA ASP A 26 7.90 3.55 -11.30
C ASP A 26 7.51 4.51 -12.44
N GLU A 27 6.43 5.28 -12.27
CA GLU A 27 6.03 6.31 -13.23
C GLU A 27 7.10 7.39 -13.44
N ALA A 28 7.82 7.76 -12.36
CA ALA A 28 8.88 8.76 -12.43
C ALA A 28 10.13 8.28 -13.18
N LYS A 29 10.41 6.97 -13.20
CA LYS A 29 11.56 6.42 -13.96
C LYS A 29 11.39 6.56 -15.46
N ASP A 30 10.15 6.43 -15.94
CA ASP A 30 9.81 6.50 -17.36
C ASP A 30 9.33 7.90 -17.78
N ALA A 31 9.31 8.86 -16.84
CA ALA A 31 8.84 10.21 -17.06
C ALA A 31 9.81 11.04 -17.91
N LYS A 32 9.26 11.83 -18.85
CA LYS A 32 10.01 12.87 -19.55
C LYS A 32 10.35 14.03 -18.59
N PRO A 33 11.49 14.73 -18.79
CA PRO A 33 11.82 15.92 -18.02
C PRO A 33 10.67 16.94 -17.98
N GLY A 34 10.38 17.47 -16.79
CA GLY A 34 9.30 18.44 -16.59
C GLY A 34 7.92 17.84 -16.27
N LYS A 35 7.77 16.50 -16.27
CA LYS A 35 6.54 15.86 -15.78
C LYS A 35 6.39 16.07 -14.27
N VAL A 36 5.21 16.54 -13.84
CA VAL A 36 4.83 16.67 -12.43
C VAL A 36 3.90 15.52 -12.07
N ILE A 37 4.24 14.79 -11.01
CA ILE A 37 3.43 13.69 -10.47
C ILE A 37 3.03 14.09 -9.05
N VAL A 38 1.74 14.19 -8.81
CA VAL A 38 1.17 14.41 -7.48
C VAL A 38 0.52 13.12 -7.03
N PHE A 39 0.81 12.70 -5.80
CA PHE A 39 0.17 11.53 -5.20
C PHE A 39 -0.23 11.82 -3.77
N ASN A 40 -1.23 11.10 -3.28
CA ASN A 40 -1.68 11.22 -1.91
C ASN A 40 -0.75 10.42 -0.98
N HIS A 41 -0.06 11.11 -0.08
CA HIS A 41 0.64 10.48 1.03
C HIS A 41 -0.36 10.24 2.17
N SER A 42 -1.17 9.19 2.04
CA SER A 42 -2.36 8.94 2.87
C SER A 42 -2.12 8.77 4.37
N GLY A 43 -0.91 8.45 4.80
CA GLY A 43 -0.58 8.25 6.22
C GLY A 43 0.89 7.95 6.48
N HIS A 44 1.32 8.18 7.73
CA HIS A 44 2.69 7.94 8.21
C HIS A 44 2.83 6.56 8.85
N GLY A 45 4.04 5.98 8.82
CA GLY A 45 4.32 4.65 9.34
C GLY A 45 4.71 4.57 10.82
N PHE A 46 4.54 5.66 11.60
CA PHE A 46 4.98 5.70 13.01
C PHE A 46 4.32 4.62 13.89
N PHE A 47 3.03 4.33 13.66
CA PHE A 47 2.34 3.26 14.39
C PHE A 47 2.53 1.87 13.74
N ASP A 48 3.13 1.81 12.56
CA ASP A 48 3.35 0.58 11.79
C ASP A 48 4.77 0.03 11.94
N LEU A 49 5.55 0.53 12.91
CA LEU A 49 6.93 0.07 13.14
C LEU A 49 7.01 -1.44 13.38
N GLY A 50 6.00 -2.03 14.04
CA GLY A 50 5.90 -3.48 14.21
C GLY A 50 5.75 -4.23 12.89
N ALA A 51 4.99 -3.69 11.93
CA ALA A 51 4.85 -4.28 10.60
C ALA A 51 6.16 -4.18 9.80
N TYR A 52 6.84 -3.04 9.88
CA TYR A 52 8.17 -2.87 9.28
C TYR A 52 9.21 -3.81 9.89
N GLN A 53 9.20 -3.99 11.21
CA GLN A 53 10.07 -4.96 11.88
C GLN A 53 9.79 -6.38 11.39
N ALA A 54 8.51 -6.80 11.35
CA ALA A 54 8.13 -8.12 10.86
C ALA A 54 8.57 -8.36 9.40
N TYR A 55 8.51 -7.32 8.55
CA TYR A 55 9.04 -7.37 7.19
C TYR A 55 10.55 -7.63 7.18
N PHE A 56 11.33 -6.87 7.96
CA PHE A 56 12.79 -7.06 8.04
C PHE A 56 13.21 -8.40 8.63
N GLU A 57 12.43 -8.94 9.55
CA GLU A 57 12.65 -10.25 10.16
C GLU A 57 12.17 -11.40 9.27
N GLY A 58 11.59 -11.12 8.09
CA GLY A 58 11.05 -12.14 7.19
C GLY A 58 9.85 -12.90 7.76
N LYS A 59 9.14 -12.30 8.73
CA LYS A 59 8.00 -12.91 9.42
C LYS A 59 6.67 -12.67 8.71
N LEU A 60 6.61 -11.69 7.80
CA LEU A 60 5.42 -11.49 6.98
C LEU A 60 5.25 -12.64 5.99
N LYS A 61 4.04 -13.18 5.95
CA LYS A 61 3.64 -14.21 5.00
C LYS A 61 2.54 -13.65 4.12
N ASP A 62 2.71 -13.80 2.82
CA ASP A 62 1.62 -13.57 1.89
C ASP A 62 0.54 -14.59 2.16
N TYR A 63 -0.60 -14.09 2.61
CA TYR A 63 -1.77 -14.89 2.90
C TYR A 63 -2.82 -14.61 1.86
N GLU A 64 -2.98 -15.54 0.91
CA GLU A 64 -4.14 -15.54 0.04
C GLU A 64 -5.37 -15.93 0.87
N TYR A 65 -6.33 -15.01 0.94
CA TYR A 65 -7.56 -15.25 1.68
C TYR A 65 -8.41 -16.31 0.95
N PRO A 66 -8.88 -17.38 1.62
CA PRO A 66 -9.58 -18.48 0.95
C PRO A 66 -10.84 -18.00 0.22
N GLN A 67 -10.97 -18.41 -1.04
CA GLN A 67 -12.10 -18.05 -1.90
C GLN A 67 -13.45 -18.42 -1.27
N GLU A 68 -13.54 -19.57 -0.61
CA GLU A 68 -14.74 -20.05 0.09
C GLU A 68 -15.23 -19.06 1.16
N LYS A 69 -14.32 -18.43 1.90
CA LYS A 69 -14.65 -17.44 2.93
C LYS A 69 -15.11 -16.11 2.32
N ILE A 70 -14.57 -15.75 1.16
CA ILE A 70 -15.03 -14.58 0.41
C ILE A 70 -16.49 -14.82 -0.02
N GLU A 71 -16.77 -15.98 -0.62
CA GLU A 71 -18.12 -16.35 -1.07
C GLU A 71 -19.12 -16.43 0.08
N GLU A 72 -18.70 -16.93 1.25
CA GLU A 72 -19.52 -16.93 2.45
C GLU A 72 -19.87 -15.51 2.90
N ALA A 73 -18.88 -14.61 2.98
CA ALA A 73 -19.11 -13.22 3.37
C ALA A 73 -20.01 -12.47 2.38
N LEU A 74 -19.86 -12.72 1.07
CA LEU A 74 -20.67 -12.08 0.03
C LEU A 74 -22.16 -12.44 0.13
N LYS A 75 -22.51 -13.63 0.62
CA LYS A 75 -23.91 -14.04 0.85
C LYS A 75 -24.62 -13.20 1.92
N LEU A 76 -23.87 -12.53 2.80
CA LEU A 76 -24.41 -11.68 3.86
C LEU A 76 -24.69 -10.24 3.39
N LEU A 77 -24.28 -9.89 2.17
CA LEU A 77 -24.52 -8.55 1.65
C LEU A 77 -26.03 -8.32 1.44
N PRO A 78 -26.56 -7.15 1.82
CA PRO A 78 -27.95 -6.82 1.55
C PRO A 78 -28.19 -6.65 0.05
N GLU A 79 -29.35 -7.06 -0.43
CA GLU A 79 -29.80 -6.70 -1.78
C GLU A 79 -30.09 -5.20 -1.84
N VAL A 80 -29.28 -4.47 -2.61
CA VAL A 80 -29.49 -3.05 -2.89
C VAL A 80 -30.16 -2.96 -4.26
N LYS A 81 -31.35 -2.32 -4.32
CA LYS A 81 -31.97 -2.01 -5.61
C LYS A 81 -31.15 -0.92 -6.29
N GLU A 82 -30.84 -1.11 -7.57
CA GLU A 82 -30.27 -0.04 -8.38
C GLU A 82 -31.22 1.18 -8.38
N ALA A 83 -30.62 2.37 -8.32
CA ALA A 83 -31.33 3.65 -8.32
C ALA A 83 -31.78 4.05 -9.73
#